data_AF-A0ABD2SA68-F1
#
_entry.id   AF-A0ABD2SA68-F1
#
_cell.length_a   1.000
_cell.length_b   1.000
_cell.length_c   1.000
_cell.angle_alpha   90.00
_cell.angle_beta   90.00
_cell.angle_gamma   90.00
#
_symmetry.space_group_name_H-M   'P 1'
#
loop_
_entity.id
_entity.type
_entity.pdbx_description
1 polymer ?
#
loop_
_entity_poly.entity_id
_entity_poly.type
_entity_poly.pdbx_seq_one_letter_code
_entity_poly.pdbx_strand_id
1 'polypeptide(L)'
;MNNGYLFRTKQYEEFMQTQNSGVLVVSMIESYASTSDSAPKSGNITYYGRLNDIVELNYYEKFKVVLFKCDWVDVTQGRGVMKDDLGFTLVNFSHLIHSGDRITDEPFVFAGQAQQVIFVQDPGDHE
;
A
#
# COMPACT_ATOMS: atom_id res chain seq x y z
N MET A 1 -2.80 -4.14 17.64
CA MET A 1 -4.09 -3.81 17.01
C MET A 1 -4.05 -2.36 16.61
N ASN A 2 -4.50 -2.02 15.41
CA ASN A 2 -4.59 -0.65 14.93
C ASN A 2 -6.00 -0.47 14.36
N ASN A 3 -6.79 0.45 14.93
CA ASN A 3 -8.20 0.67 14.55
C ASN A 3 -9.06 -0.62 14.53
N GLY A 4 -8.79 -1.58 15.43
CA GLY A 4 -9.50 -2.87 15.47
C GLY A 4 -8.95 -3.96 14.54
N TYR A 5 -7.98 -3.63 13.68
CA TYR A 5 -7.33 -4.58 12.77
C TYR A 5 -6.05 -5.17 13.37
N LEU A 6 -5.79 -6.44 13.04
CA LEU A 6 -4.57 -7.15 13.41
C LEU A 6 -3.66 -7.28 12.19
N PHE A 7 -2.89 -6.24 11.93
CA PHE A 7 -1.85 -6.28 10.90
C PHE A 7 -0.72 -7.24 11.30
N ARG A 8 -0.18 -7.96 10.32
CA ARG A 8 0.99 -8.83 10.45
C ARG A 8 1.93 -8.57 9.29
N THR A 9 3.23 -8.69 9.54
CA THR A 9 4.21 -8.61 8.45
C THR A 9 4.08 -9.85 7.56
N LYS A 10 4.37 -9.69 6.26
CA LYS A 10 4.39 -10.78 5.28
C LYS A 10 5.18 -11.99 5.78
N GLN A 11 6.37 -11.75 6.34
CA GLN A 11 7.24 -12.81 6.85
C GLN A 11 6.60 -13.58 8.01
N TYR A 12 5.87 -12.89 8.90
CA TYR A 12 5.23 -13.55 10.04
C TYR A 12 4.05 -14.44 9.61
N GLU A 13 3.34 -14.08 8.54
CA GLU A 13 2.17 -14.83 8.07
C GLU A 13 2.45 -15.91 7.04
N GLU A 14 3.70 -16.08 6.58
CA GLU A 14 4.09 -17.04 5.54
C GLU A 14 3.64 -18.48 5.83
N PHE A 15 3.55 -18.86 7.11
CA PHE A 15 3.12 -20.19 7.55
C PHE A 15 1.75 -20.19 8.24
N MET A 16 0.98 -19.10 8.10
CA MET A 16 -0.34 -18.94 8.71
C MET A 16 -1.45 -19.22 7.70
N GLN A 17 -2.62 -19.66 8.18
CA GLN A 17 -3.82 -19.80 7.35
C GLN A 17 -4.46 -18.45 6.99
N THR A 18 -4.22 -17.41 7.79
CA THR A 18 -4.84 -16.09 7.62
C THR A 18 -3.86 -15.10 7.00
N GLN A 19 -4.31 -14.33 6.02
CA GLN A 19 -3.57 -13.21 5.45
C GLN A 19 -4.02 -11.88 6.07
N ASN A 20 -3.08 -11.19 6.69
CA ASN A 20 -3.25 -9.96 7.44
C ASN A 20 -2.17 -8.89 7.11
N SER A 21 -1.32 -9.13 6.11
CA SER A 21 -0.30 -8.19 5.64
C SER A 21 -0.76 -7.24 4.54
N GLY A 22 -1.94 -7.46 3.94
CA GLY A 22 -2.44 -6.58 2.90
C GLY A 22 -2.80 -5.19 3.44
N VAL A 23 -2.33 -4.16 2.74
CA VAL A 23 -2.51 -2.75 3.09
C VAL A 23 -3.15 -2.01 1.93
N LEU A 24 -4.15 -1.18 2.24
CA LEU A 24 -4.77 -0.24 1.32
C LEU A 24 -4.73 1.17 1.91
N VAL A 25 -4.37 2.15 1.08
CA VAL A 25 -4.36 3.57 1.44
C VAL A 25 -5.09 4.36 0.36
N VAL A 26 -6.07 5.18 0.76
CA VAL A 26 -6.73 6.12 -0.14
C VAL A 26 -6.17 7.51 0.13
N SER A 27 -5.56 8.12 -0.88
CA SER A 27 -5.02 9.48 -0.82
C SER A 27 -5.82 10.40 -1.73
N MET A 28 -6.18 11.58 -1.23
CA MET A 28 -6.76 12.65 -2.04
C MET A 28 -5.63 13.47 -2.64
N ILE A 29 -5.54 13.46 -3.98
CA ILE A 29 -4.48 14.14 -4.72
C ILE A 29 -5.11 15.25 -5.57
N GLU A 30 -4.46 16.40 -5.58
CA GLU A 30 -4.76 17.48 -6.51
C GLU A 30 -3.83 17.37 -7.73
N SER A 31 -4.42 17.39 -8.91
CA SER A 31 -3.69 17.30 -10.19
C SER A 31 -4.13 18.41 -11.13
N TYR A 32 -3.21 18.86 -11.99
CA TYR A 32 -3.44 19.90 -12.98
C TYR A 32 -3.45 19.26 -14.38
N ALA A 33 -4.34 19.70 -15.26
CA ALA A 33 -4.39 19.14 -16.61
C ALA A 33 -3.19 19.57 -17.48
N SER A 34 -2.55 20.68 -17.14
CA SER A 34 -1.37 21.22 -17.81
C SER A 34 -0.63 22.22 -16.92
N THR A 35 0.57 22.63 -17.31
CA THR A 35 1.35 23.68 -16.61
C THR A 35 0.69 25.06 -16.63
N SER A 36 -0.23 25.29 -17.57
CA SER A 36 -1.02 26.54 -17.68
C SER A 36 -2.37 26.49 -16.97
N ASP A 37 -2.76 25.33 -16.43
CA ASP A 37 -4.03 25.16 -15.72
C ASP A 37 -3.92 25.72 -14.30
N SER A 38 -4.80 26.64 -13.93
CA SER A 38 -4.86 27.25 -12.60
C SER A 38 -5.93 26.65 -11.69
N ALA A 39 -6.72 25.69 -12.20
CA ALA A 39 -7.80 25.05 -11.46
C ALA A 39 -7.48 23.57 -11.21
N PRO A 40 -6.84 23.22 -10.07
CA PRO A 40 -6.54 21.84 -9.77
C PRO A 40 -7.83 21.01 -9.64
N LYS A 41 -7.75 19.76 -10.08
CA LYS A 41 -8.79 18.76 -9.85
C LYS A 41 -8.35 17.81 -8.76
N SER A 42 -9.18 17.68 -7.74
CA SER A 42 -9.00 16.67 -6.71
C SER A 42 -9.53 15.32 -7.19
N GLY A 43 -8.75 14.27 -6.95
CA GLY A 43 -9.14 12.89 -7.21
C GLY A 43 -8.53 11.97 -6.16
N ASN A 44 -9.22 10.86 -5.88
CA ASN A 44 -8.68 9.85 -4.99
C ASN A 44 -7.79 8.87 -5.78
N ILE A 45 -6.61 8.58 -5.26
CA ILE A 45 -5.77 7.47 -5.69
C ILE A 45 -5.75 6.43 -4.58
N THR A 46 -5.96 5.17 -4.98
CA THR A 46 -5.88 4.03 -4.05
C THR A 46 -4.56 3.32 -4.26
N TYR A 47 -3.75 3.25 -3.22
CA TYR A 47 -2.50 2.51 -3.17
C TYR A 47 -2.73 1.15 -2.53
N TYR A 48 -2.10 0.13 -3.12
CA TYR A 48 -2.13 -1.24 -2.65
C TYR A 48 -0.72 -1.64 -2.29
N GLY A 49 -0.57 -2.25 -1.11
CA GLY A 49 0.73 -2.69 -0.66
C GLY A 49 0.68 -3.90 0.24
N ARG A 50 1.87 -4.39 0.56
CA ARG A 50 2.06 -5.52 1.47
C ARG A 50 2.98 -5.10 2.61
N LEU A 51 2.53 -5.29 3.83
CA LEU A 51 3.25 -4.91 5.04
C LEU A 51 4.48 -5.79 5.22
N ASN A 52 5.66 -5.18 5.13
CA ASN A 52 6.93 -5.87 5.34
C ASN A 52 7.48 -5.66 6.74
N ASP A 53 7.36 -4.44 7.27
CA ASP A 53 7.91 -4.11 8.58
C ASP A 53 7.06 -3.07 9.32
N ILE A 54 7.15 -3.07 10.65
CA ILE A 54 6.46 -2.14 11.53
C ILE A 54 7.50 -1.43 12.39
N VAL A 55 7.62 -0.12 12.22
CA VAL A 55 8.59 0.71 12.93
C VAL A 55 7.86 1.62 13.92
N GLU A 56 8.21 1.55 15.21
CA GLU A 56 7.79 2.51 16.22
C GLU A 56 8.88 3.57 16.41
N LEU A 57 8.56 4.82 16.09
CA LEU A 57 9.39 5.97 16.45
C LEU A 57 8.97 6.47 17.83
N ASN A 58 9.91 6.44 18.76
CA ASN A 58 9.68 6.81 20.15
C ASN A 58 10.41 8.11 20.50
N TYR A 59 9.65 9.19 20.63
CA TYR A 59 10.15 10.52 20.98
C TYR A 59 10.11 10.69 22.49
N TYR A 60 11.18 10.24 23.15
CA TYR A 60 11.41 10.39 24.59
C TYR A 60 10.26 9.86 25.47
N GLU A 61 9.61 8.76 25.08
CA GLU A 61 8.44 8.15 25.75
C GLU A 61 7.20 9.05 25.86
N LYS A 62 7.24 10.26 25.29
CA LYS A 62 6.12 11.22 25.33
C LYS A 62 5.21 11.10 24.12
N PHE A 63 5.79 10.73 22.99
CA PHE A 63 5.09 10.64 21.72
C PHE A 63 5.61 9.47 20.92
N LYS A 64 4.70 8.60 20.49
CA LYS A 64 5.02 7.39 19.72
C LYS A 64 4.28 7.44 18.41
N VAL A 65 4.98 7.12 17.34
CA VAL A 65 4.44 7.04 15.98
C VAL A 65 4.72 5.66 15.43
N VAL A 66 3.70 4.98 14.93
CA VAL A 66 3.86 3.69 14.25
C VAL A 66 3.78 3.90 12.75
N LEU A 67 4.84 3.49 12.06
CA LEU A 67 4.96 3.49 10.61
C LEU A 67 4.94 2.06 10.10
N PHE A 68 4.25 1.86 8.98
CA PHE A 68 4.25 0.63 8.22
C PHE A 68 5.18 0.80 7.02
N LYS A 69 6.17 -0.07 6.91
CA LYS A 69 6.98 -0.21 5.69
C LYS A 69 6.29 -1.21 4.78
N CYS A 70 5.90 -0.78 3.59
CA CYS A 70 5.18 -1.61 2.64
C CYS A 70 5.91 -1.73 1.30
N ASP A 71 5.75 -2.88 0.66
CA ASP A 71 5.91 -2.98 -0.79
C ASP A 71 4.70 -2.34 -1.45
N TRP A 72 4.89 -1.23 -2.16
CA TRP A 72 3.81 -0.54 -2.87
C TRP A 72 3.79 -0.92 -4.34
N VAL A 73 2.61 -1.31 -4.83
CA VAL A 73 2.39 -1.65 -6.24
C VAL A 73 2.29 -0.39 -7.10
N ASP A 74 2.85 -0.42 -8.31
CA ASP A 74 2.76 0.67 -9.29
C ASP A 74 1.32 0.85 -9.79
N VAL A 75 0.66 1.88 -9.24
CA VAL A 75 -0.74 2.24 -9.55
C VAL A 75 -0.89 3.04 -10.85
N THR A 76 0.21 3.27 -11.58
CA THR A 76 0.14 3.86 -12.92
C THR A 76 -0.68 2.93 -13.83
N GLN A 77 -1.60 3.51 -14.61
CA GLN A 77 -2.49 2.75 -15.47
C GLN A 77 -1.73 1.74 -16.35
N GLY A 78 -2.15 0.47 -16.30
CA GLY A 78 -1.60 -0.61 -17.10
C GLY A 78 -0.28 -1.21 -16.58
N ARG A 79 0.10 -0.92 -15.32
CA ARG A 79 1.28 -1.52 -14.67
C ARG A 79 0.88 -2.52 -13.59
N GLY A 80 0.98 -2.13 -12.32
CA GLY A 80 0.80 -3.03 -11.19
C GLY A 80 -0.67 -3.22 -10.78
N VAL A 81 -1.59 -2.38 -11.26
CA VAL A 81 -3.02 -2.49 -10.94
C VAL A 81 -3.86 -2.53 -12.20
N MET A 82 -4.73 -3.54 -12.28
CA MET A 82 -5.66 -3.74 -13.39
C MET A 82 -7.05 -4.10 -12.85
N LYS A 83 -8.05 -4.08 -13.74
CA LYS A 83 -9.35 -4.69 -13.47
C LYS A 83 -9.58 -5.84 -14.43
N ASP A 84 -10.11 -6.94 -13.91
CA ASP A 84 -10.56 -8.05 -14.75
C ASP A 84 -11.94 -7.76 -15.38
N ASP A 85 -12.41 -8.69 -16.22
CA ASP A 85 -13.70 -8.59 -16.91
C ASP A 85 -14.90 -8.59 -15.95
N LEU A 86 -14.71 -9.05 -14.71
CA LEU A 86 -15.72 -9.07 -13.65
C LEU A 86 -15.65 -7.82 -12.75
N GLY A 87 -14.68 -6.94 -12.97
CA GLY A 87 -14.46 -5.70 -12.25
C GLY A 87 -13.66 -5.82 -10.95
N PHE A 88 -13.09 -7.00 -10.65
CA PHE A 88 -12.18 -7.18 -9.52
C PHE A 88 -10.85 -6.48 -9.77
N THR A 89 -10.25 -5.94 -8.71
CA THR A 89 -8.93 -5.32 -8.77
C THR A 89 -7.84 -6.40 -8.73
N LEU A 90 -7.05 -6.50 -9.80
CA LEU A 90 -5.84 -7.33 -9.86
C LEU A 90 -4.64 -6.49 -9.41
N VAL A 91 -3.82 -7.03 -8.51
CA VAL A 91 -2.66 -6.35 -7.91
C VAL A 91 -1.41 -7.19 -8.13
N ASN A 92 -0.50 -6.70 -8.95
CA ASN A 92 0.73 -7.40 -9.33
C ASN A 92 1.95 -6.87 -8.55
N PHE A 93 2.38 -7.64 -7.55
CA PHE A 93 3.52 -7.31 -6.69
C PHE A 93 4.90 -7.46 -7.37
N SER A 94 4.96 -7.93 -8.61
CA SER A 94 6.17 -7.88 -9.45
C SER A 94 6.40 -6.49 -10.06
N HIS A 95 5.38 -5.63 -10.04
CA HIS A 95 5.45 -4.24 -10.49
C HIS A 95 5.32 -3.29 -9.30
N LEU A 96 6.42 -3.13 -8.55
CA LEU A 96 6.48 -2.19 -7.43
C LEU A 96 6.82 -0.77 -7.91
N ILE A 97 6.31 0.25 -7.19
CA ILE A 97 6.68 1.66 -7.47
C ILE A 97 8.19 1.86 -7.24
N HIS A 98 8.72 1.25 -6.19
CA HIS A 98 10.13 1.33 -5.79
C HIS A 98 10.56 0.01 -5.13
N SER A 99 11.87 -0.25 -5.03
CA SER A 99 12.38 -1.38 -4.24
C SER A 99 12.39 -1.09 -2.73
N GLY A 100 12.38 0.19 -2.35
CA GLY A 100 12.43 0.62 -0.94
C GLY A 100 13.85 0.69 -0.37
N ASP A 101 14.87 0.63 -1.22
CA ASP A 101 16.29 0.66 -0.83
C ASP A 101 16.95 2.03 -1.03
N ARG A 102 16.35 2.90 -1.84
CA ARG A 102 16.91 4.23 -2.13
C ARG A 102 16.39 5.25 -1.12
N ILE A 103 17.19 6.26 -0.83
CA ILE A 103 16.79 7.36 0.07
C ILE A 103 15.60 8.18 -0.46
N THR A 104 15.37 8.14 -1.77
CA THR A 104 14.25 8.80 -2.45
C THR A 104 12.98 7.96 -2.47
N ASP A 105 13.06 6.69 -2.06
CA ASP A 105 11.89 5.82 -2.03
C ASP A 105 11.06 6.17 -0.79
N GLU A 106 9.74 6.19 -0.94
CA GLU A 106 8.81 6.43 0.17
C GLU A 106 7.99 5.17 0.48
N PRO A 107 8.56 4.17 1.20
CA PRO A 107 7.86 2.92 1.50
C PRO A 107 6.95 3.03 2.74
N PHE A 108 7.00 4.15 3.47
CA PHE A 108 6.36 4.28 4.77
C PHE A 108 4.98 4.94 4.70
N VAL A 109 4.04 4.41 5.49
CA VAL A 109 2.76 5.07 5.77
C VAL A 109 2.49 5.07 7.27
N PHE A 110 1.76 6.05 7.79
CA PHE A 110 1.28 5.99 9.16
C PHE A 110 0.29 4.85 9.32
N ALA A 111 0.44 4.05 10.38
CA ALA A 111 -0.48 2.94 10.65
C ALA A 111 -1.95 3.41 10.64
N GLY A 112 -2.25 4.57 11.23
CA GLY A 112 -3.62 5.10 11.28
C GLY A 112 -4.26 5.43 9.92
N GLN A 113 -3.48 5.54 8.85
CA GLN A 113 -3.97 5.78 7.48
C GLN A 113 -4.19 4.48 6.69
N ALA A 114 -3.69 3.35 7.19
CA ALA A 114 -3.76 2.06 6.53
C ALA A 114 -5.07 1.33 6.85
N GLN A 115 -5.69 0.76 5.82
CA GLN A 115 -6.76 -0.22 5.93
C GLN A 115 -6.21 -1.62 5.66
N GLN A 116 -6.70 -2.63 6.39
CA GLN A 116 -6.35 -4.01 6.16
C GLN A 116 -7.19 -4.57 5.00
N VAL A 117 -6.52 -5.25 4.07
CA VAL A 117 -7.15 -5.95 2.94
C VAL A 117 -6.57 -7.35 2.80
N ILE A 118 -7.27 -8.20 2.04
CA ILE A 118 -6.78 -9.53 1.64
C ILE A 118 -6.60 -9.56 0.13
N PHE A 119 -5.50 -10.15 -0.33
CA PHE A 119 -5.25 -10.42 -1.74
C PHE A 119 -5.39 -11.91 -2.00
N VAL A 120 -6.27 -12.29 -2.93
CA VAL A 120 -6.39 -13.70 -3.33
C VAL A 120 -5.46 -13.92 -4.51
N GLN A 121 -4.70 -15.01 -4.48
CA GLN A 121 -3.81 -15.35 -5.60
C GLN A 121 -4.64 -15.69 -6.84
N ASP A 122 -4.25 -15.13 -7.99
CA ASP A 122 -4.90 -15.43 -9.26
C ASP A 122 -4.66 -16.91 -9.60
N PRO A 123 -5.70 -17.71 -9.87
CA PRO A 123 -5.54 -19.08 -10.34
C PRO A 123 -4.69 -19.23 -11.62
N GLY A 124 -4.57 -18.15 -12.41
CA GLY A 124 -3.76 -18.08 -13.62
C GLY A 124 -2.29 -17.73 -13.40
N ASP A 125 -1.89 -17.29 -12.20
CA ASP A 125 -0.48 -17.01 -11.88
C ASP A 125 0.27 -18.34 -11.67
N HIS A 126 1.21 -18.64 -12.56
CA HIS A 126 2.19 -19.72 -12.37
C HIS A 126 3.45 -19.13 -11.73
N GLU A 127 3.89 -19.70 -10.60
CA GLU A 127 5.16 -19.33 -9.93
C GLU A 127 6.39 -19.46 -10.83
#